data_AF-A0A392PRK8-F1
#
_entry.id   AF-A0A392PRK8-F1
#
_cell.length_a   1.000
_cell.length_b   1.000
_cell.length_c   1.000
_cell.angle_alpha   90.00
_cell.angle_beta   90.00
_cell.angle_gamma   90.00
#
_symmetry.space_group_name_H-M   'P 1'
#
loop_
_entity.id
_entity.type
_entity.pdbx_description
1 polymer ?
#
loop_
_entity_poly.entity_id
_entity_poly.type
_entity_poly.pdbx_seq_one_letter_code
_entity_poly.pdbx_strand_id
1 'polypeptide(L)'
;MTHVSKACMERPRKVGAKHTNKHIAADEKVETFELDYDGKRDRWNGYDASTYARVIERYEARDDARKKYLKEKQLEKLEKGDQNDEGAAIDEAEDEDDLRVDEAKVDESKQMDFAKVEKRVRTTGGGSTGTVRNLRIREDTAKYLLNLEVNSAHYDPKTRSMREDPLPEADPNEKFYL
;
A
#
# COMPACT_ATOMS: atom_id res chain seq x y z
N MET A 1 -3.66 -47.70 5.76
CA MET A 1 -5.13 -47.72 5.54
C MET A 1 -5.78 -46.61 6.36
N THR A 2 -5.95 -45.43 5.76
CA THR A 2 -6.39 -44.21 6.45
C THR A 2 -7.90 -44.06 6.58
N HIS A 3 -8.69 -44.79 5.79
CA HIS A 3 -10.14 -44.68 5.75
C HIS A 3 -10.84 -46.02 5.46
N VAL A 4 -12.16 -46.04 5.68
CA VAL A 4 -13.06 -47.15 5.34
C VAL A 4 -13.71 -46.95 3.97
N SER A 5 -14.24 -48.02 3.36
CA SER A 5 -14.84 -47.96 2.01
C SER A 5 -15.97 -46.93 1.86
N LYS A 6 -16.74 -46.66 2.93
CA LYS A 6 -17.82 -45.66 2.92
C LYS A 6 -17.32 -44.21 2.89
N ALA A 7 -16.13 -43.96 3.44
CA ALA A 7 -15.49 -42.64 3.50
C ALA A 7 -14.38 -42.49 2.44
N CYS A 8 -14.35 -43.39 1.46
CA CYS A 8 -13.39 -43.35 0.38
C CYS A 8 -13.66 -42.15 -0.52
N MET A 9 -12.65 -41.31 -0.73
CA MET A 9 -12.73 -40.18 -1.66
C MET A 9 -12.70 -40.64 -3.13
N GLU A 10 -12.21 -41.86 -3.38
CA GLU A 10 -12.19 -42.46 -4.70
C GLU A 10 -13.56 -42.96 -5.13
N ARG A 11 -13.81 -42.90 -6.44
CA ARG A 11 -15.08 -43.33 -7.01
C ARG A 11 -15.36 -44.81 -6.69
N PRO A 12 -16.56 -45.16 -6.18
CA PRO A 12 -16.92 -46.54 -5.87
C PRO A 12 -16.75 -47.48 -7.08
N ARG A 13 -16.00 -48.56 -6.89
CA ARG A 13 -15.70 -49.53 -7.95
C ARG A 13 -16.68 -50.69 -7.91
N LYS A 14 -17.09 -51.19 -9.09
CA LYS A 14 -17.93 -52.39 -9.21
C LYS A 14 -17.26 -53.64 -8.63
N VAL A 15 -15.94 -53.77 -8.83
CA VAL A 15 -15.11 -54.79 -8.20
C VAL A 15 -14.05 -54.07 -7.37
N GLY A 16 -14.06 -54.29 -6.05
CA GLY A 16 -13.17 -53.60 -5.12
C GLY A 16 -11.70 -53.98 -5.31
N ALA A 17 -10.80 -53.07 -4.91
CA ALA A 17 -9.35 -53.29 -4.96
C ALA A 17 -8.91 -54.50 -4.13
N LYS A 18 -9.69 -54.90 -3.11
CA LYS A 18 -9.49 -56.12 -2.31
C LYS A 18 -9.43 -57.40 -3.16
N HIS A 19 -10.17 -57.45 -4.27
CA HIS A 19 -10.27 -58.64 -5.12
C HIS A 19 -9.40 -58.56 -6.38
N THR A 20 -9.11 -57.35 -6.86
CA THR A 20 -8.36 -57.15 -8.11
C THR A 20 -6.90 -56.78 -7.89
N ASN A 21 -6.50 -56.29 -6.71
CA ASN A 21 -5.16 -55.77 -6.38
C ASN A 21 -4.61 -54.72 -7.37
N LYS A 22 -5.49 -54.11 -8.17
CA LYS A 22 -5.13 -53.09 -9.16
C LYS A 22 -5.49 -51.70 -8.62
N HIS A 23 -4.65 -50.71 -8.96
CA HIS A 23 -4.82 -49.30 -8.58
C HIS A 23 -5.01 -49.11 -7.06
N ILE A 24 -3.96 -49.43 -6.29
CA ILE A 24 -3.88 -49.19 -4.85
C ILE A 24 -3.41 -47.73 -4.66
N ALA A 25 -4.20 -46.93 -3.96
CA ALA A 25 -3.84 -45.55 -3.64
C ALA A 25 -2.78 -45.51 -2.52
N ALA A 26 -1.98 -44.46 -2.49
CA ALA A 26 -1.09 -44.19 -1.37
C ALA A 26 -1.90 -43.84 -0.10
N ASP A 27 -1.35 -44.13 1.06
CA ASP A 27 -1.96 -43.75 2.34
C ASP A 27 -1.83 -42.22 2.55
N GLU A 28 -2.88 -41.60 3.09
CA GLU A 28 -2.94 -40.17 3.39
C GLU A 28 -2.16 -39.83 4.68
N LYS A 29 -1.71 -38.58 4.80
CA LYS A 29 -1.09 -38.08 6.04
C LYS A 29 -2.17 -37.50 6.95
N VAL A 30 -2.40 -38.12 8.10
CA VAL A 30 -3.34 -37.61 9.11
C VAL A 30 -2.56 -36.74 10.09
N GLU A 31 -2.85 -35.44 10.11
CA GLU A 31 -2.24 -34.49 11.04
C GLU A 31 -3.30 -33.97 12.01
N THR A 32 -2.95 -33.92 13.29
CA THR A 32 -3.79 -33.36 14.35
C THR A 32 -3.18 -32.07 14.85
N PHE A 33 -3.93 -30.97 14.77
CA PHE A 33 -3.50 -29.66 15.21
C PHE A 33 -4.42 -29.13 16.31
N GLU A 34 -3.83 -28.64 17.39
CA GLU A 34 -4.54 -27.88 18.42
C GLU A 34 -4.35 -26.40 18.12
N LEU A 35 -5.43 -25.75 17.69
CA LEU A 35 -5.45 -24.33 17.32
C LEU A 35 -6.48 -23.59 18.18
N ASP A 36 -6.20 -22.31 18.42
CA ASP A 36 -7.12 -21.39 19.08
C ASP A 36 -8.36 -21.09 18.21
N TYR A 37 -9.32 -20.33 18.74
CA TYR A 37 -10.55 -19.98 18.02
C TYR A 37 -10.26 -19.29 16.68
N ASP A 38 -9.35 -18.31 16.69
CA ASP A 38 -8.93 -17.57 15.50
C ASP A 38 -8.09 -18.46 14.58
N GLY A 39 -7.18 -19.27 15.13
CA GLY A 39 -6.38 -20.21 14.36
C GLY A 39 -7.22 -21.23 13.59
N LYS A 40 -8.33 -21.71 14.15
CA LYS A 40 -9.26 -22.63 13.45
C LYS A 40 -10.05 -21.94 12.32
N ARG A 41 -10.21 -20.62 12.40
CA ARG A 41 -11.02 -19.82 11.47
C ARG A 41 -10.19 -18.96 10.54
N ASP A 42 -8.87 -19.01 10.66
CA ASP A 42 -8.00 -18.25 9.81
C ASP A 42 -8.17 -18.72 8.36
N ARG A 43 -8.60 -17.77 7.53
CA ARG A 43 -8.83 -17.98 6.09
C ARG A 43 -7.52 -18.30 5.37
N TRP A 44 -6.39 -17.90 5.94
CA TRP A 44 -5.06 -18.09 5.37
C TRP A 44 -4.37 -19.36 5.87
N ASN A 45 -5.08 -20.25 6.57
CA ASN A 45 -4.56 -21.58 6.90
C ASN A 45 -4.15 -22.35 5.65
N GLY A 46 -2.91 -22.82 5.62
CA GLY A 46 -2.34 -23.53 4.47
C GLY A 46 -1.95 -22.64 3.29
N TYR A 47 -1.89 -21.31 3.47
CA TYR A 47 -1.41 -20.41 2.43
C TYR A 47 0.09 -20.60 2.17
N ASP A 48 0.45 -20.86 0.92
CA ASP A 48 1.83 -20.92 0.48
C ASP A 48 2.31 -19.52 0.04
N ALA A 49 3.33 -19.00 0.73
CA ALA A 49 3.92 -17.70 0.45
C ALA A 49 4.43 -17.56 -0.99
N SER A 50 4.84 -18.67 -1.63
CA SER A 50 5.30 -18.65 -3.04
C SER A 50 4.19 -18.23 -4.02
N THR A 51 2.93 -18.52 -3.68
CA THR A 51 1.78 -18.20 -4.54
C THR A 51 1.54 -16.70 -4.68
N TYR A 52 2.07 -15.88 -3.76
CA TYR A 52 2.00 -14.42 -3.84
C TYR A 52 2.74 -13.85 -5.06
N ALA A 53 3.72 -14.58 -5.60
CA ALA A 53 4.43 -14.19 -6.82
C ALA A 53 3.46 -13.89 -7.98
N ARG A 54 2.35 -14.64 -8.10
CA ARG A 54 1.32 -14.42 -9.12
C ARG A 54 0.59 -13.07 -8.99
N VAL A 55 0.52 -12.54 -7.77
CA VAL A 55 -0.04 -11.21 -7.52
C VAL A 55 0.95 -10.15 -7.99
N ILE A 56 2.23 -10.31 -7.65
CA ILE A 56 3.32 -9.43 -8.09
C ILE A 56 3.35 -9.35 -9.62
N GLU A 57 3.39 -10.48 -10.30
CA GLU A 57 3.41 -10.56 -11.78
C GLU A 57 2.22 -9.80 -12.42
N ARG A 58 1.03 -9.86 -11.80
CA ARG A 58 -0.15 -9.15 -12.28
C ARG A 58 0.02 -7.64 -12.16
N TYR A 59 0.59 -7.15 -11.07
CA TYR A 59 0.86 -5.72 -10.87
C TYR A 59 1.97 -5.25 -11.81
N GLU A 60 3.04 -6.00 -11.96
CA GLU A 60 4.13 -5.69 -12.91
C GLU A 60 3.60 -5.58 -14.33
N ALA A 61 2.77 -6.52 -14.79
CA ALA A 61 2.14 -6.47 -16.11
C ALA A 61 1.25 -5.23 -16.29
N ARG A 62 0.54 -4.81 -15.23
CA ARG A 62 -0.28 -3.59 -15.24
C ARG A 62 0.59 -2.33 -15.34
N ASP A 63 1.67 -2.27 -14.57
CA ASP A 63 2.58 -1.13 -14.56
C ASP A 63 3.33 -1.00 -15.87
N ASP A 64 3.72 -2.11 -16.49
CA ASP A 64 4.33 -2.11 -17.82
C ASP A 64 3.35 -1.65 -18.91
N ALA A 65 2.08 -2.04 -18.83
CA ALA A 65 1.04 -1.51 -19.71
C ALA A 65 0.87 0.01 -19.52
N ARG A 66 0.85 0.49 -18.27
CA ARG A 66 0.80 1.93 -17.95
C ARG A 66 2.00 2.68 -18.54
N LYS A 67 3.22 2.16 -18.36
CA LYS A 67 4.45 2.75 -18.91
C LYS A 67 4.41 2.80 -20.44
N LYS A 68 3.96 1.73 -21.10
CA LYS A 68 3.83 1.69 -22.57
C LYS A 68 2.84 2.74 -23.07
N TYR A 69 1.67 2.83 -22.42
CA TYR A 69 0.65 3.83 -22.75
C TYR A 69 1.15 5.28 -22.58
N LEU A 70 1.89 5.57 -21.50
CA LEU A 70 2.48 6.89 -21.28
C LEU A 70 3.53 7.23 -22.36
N LYS A 71 4.37 6.26 -22.74
CA LYS A 71 5.36 6.43 -23.82
C LYS A 71 4.71 6.66 -25.18
N GLU A 72 3.65 5.92 -25.49
CA GLU A 72 2.88 6.09 -26.73
C GLU A 72 2.25 7.49 -26.81
N LYS A 73 1.66 7.96 -25.71
CA LYS A 73 1.15 9.33 -25.60
C LYS A 73 2.23 10.40 -25.79
N GLN A 74 3.41 10.19 -25.22
CA GLN A 74 4.54 11.11 -25.41
C GLN A 74 4.99 11.15 -26.87
N LEU A 75 5.08 9.99 -27.53
CA LEU A 75 5.43 9.91 -28.95
C LEU A 75 4.38 10.59 -29.83
N GLU A 76 3.08 10.36 -29.57
CA GLU A 76 1.98 11.01 -30.28
C GLU A 76 2.01 12.54 -30.12
N LYS A 77 2.37 13.05 -28.93
CA LYS A 77 2.56 14.50 -28.70
C LYS A 77 3.73 15.04 -29.51
N LEU A 78 4.87 14.35 -29.57
CA LEU A 78 6.03 14.75 -30.37
C LEU A 78 5.72 14.73 -31.87
N GLU A 79 5.03 13.70 -32.36
CA GLU A 79 4.61 13.60 -33.77
C GLU A 79 3.61 14.72 -34.16
N LYS A 80 2.76 15.17 -33.23
CA LYS A 80 1.86 16.32 -33.42
C LYS A 80 2.58 17.67 -33.28
N GLY A 81 3.64 17.74 -32.49
CA GLY A 81 4.49 18.93 -32.32
C GLY A 81 5.29 19.25 -33.59
N ASP A 82 5.86 18.23 -34.25
CA ASP A 82 6.63 18.39 -35.50
C ASP A 82 5.79 18.89 -36.70
N GLN A 83 4.45 18.81 -36.63
CA GLN A 83 3.56 19.36 -37.67
C GLN A 83 3.23 20.85 -37.47
N ASN A 84 3.62 21.43 -36.33
CA ASN A 84 3.33 22.81 -35.95
C ASN A 84 4.62 23.58 -35.59
N ASP A 85 5.64 23.55 -36.46
CA ASP A 85 6.79 24.45 -36.30
C ASP A 85 6.68 25.67 -37.23
N GLU A 86 5.97 26.70 -36.77
CA GLU A 86 6.45 28.09 -36.83
C GLU A 86 5.93 28.84 -35.58
N GLY A 87 6.66 28.70 -34.47
CA GLY A 87 6.78 29.76 -33.45
C GLY A 87 5.92 29.64 -32.18
N ALA A 88 6.37 28.84 -31.21
CA ALA A 88 6.18 29.12 -29.78
C ALA A 88 7.09 28.20 -28.95
N ALA A 89 8.34 28.60 -28.78
CA ALA A 89 9.19 28.01 -27.76
C ALA A 89 8.85 28.62 -26.39
N ILE A 90 8.90 27.75 -25.37
CA ILE A 90 8.90 28.01 -23.92
C ILE A 90 7.52 27.90 -23.27
N ASP A 91 7.06 26.66 -23.05
CA ASP A 91 6.47 26.28 -21.75
C ASP A 91 6.63 24.77 -21.45
N GLU A 92 7.80 24.20 -21.78
CA GLU A 92 8.09 22.76 -21.59
C GLU A 92 8.32 22.34 -20.12
N ALA A 93 8.00 23.20 -19.15
CA ALA A 93 8.20 22.90 -17.72
C ALA A 93 6.91 22.57 -16.95
N GLU A 94 5.72 22.86 -17.49
CA GLU A 94 4.44 22.59 -16.79
C GLU A 94 3.81 21.24 -17.17
N ASP A 95 4.13 20.68 -18.35
CA ASP A 95 3.39 19.53 -18.92
C ASP A 95 4.00 18.14 -18.65
N GLU A 96 5.18 18.05 -18.03
CA GLU A 96 5.67 16.77 -17.50
C GLU A 96 4.88 16.31 -16.26
N ASP A 97 4.16 17.23 -15.60
CA ASP A 97 3.42 16.97 -14.38
C ASP A 97 2.00 16.41 -14.64
N ASP A 98 1.40 16.72 -15.80
CA ASP A 98 0.04 16.25 -16.15
C ASP A 98 -0.02 14.75 -16.55
N LEU A 99 1.13 14.13 -16.82
CA LEU A 99 1.24 12.67 -17.02
C LEU A 99 1.57 11.91 -15.71
N ARG A 100 1.89 12.66 -14.64
CA ARG A 100 2.19 12.18 -13.29
C ARG A 100 1.05 12.42 -12.29
N VAL A 101 -0.16 12.71 -12.78
CA VAL A 101 -1.35 12.85 -11.94
C VAL A 101 -1.67 11.51 -11.26
N ASP A 102 -1.03 11.29 -10.12
CA ASP A 102 -1.55 10.44 -9.07
C ASP A 102 -2.88 11.08 -8.64
N GLU A 103 -3.99 10.40 -8.92
CA GLU A 103 -5.36 10.79 -8.59
C GLU A 103 -5.57 11.13 -7.09
N ALA A 104 -4.57 10.87 -6.24
CA ALA A 104 -4.55 11.17 -4.81
C ALA A 104 -3.83 12.47 -4.40
N LYS A 105 -3.10 13.15 -5.29
CA LYS A 105 -2.45 14.43 -4.97
C LYS A 105 -3.26 15.56 -5.57
N VAL A 106 -4.06 16.19 -4.71
CA VAL A 106 -4.63 17.51 -5.01
C VAL A 106 -3.46 18.47 -5.21
N ASP A 107 -3.31 18.91 -6.45
CA ASP A 107 -2.41 19.96 -6.94
C ASP A 107 -2.07 21.01 -5.87
N GLU A 108 -0.79 21.05 -5.46
CA GLU A 108 -0.25 21.94 -4.42
C GLU A 108 -0.32 23.42 -4.80
N SER A 109 -0.52 23.75 -6.08
CA SER A 109 -0.74 25.13 -6.54
C SER A 109 -2.00 25.76 -5.92
N LYS A 110 -2.98 24.95 -5.51
CA LYS A 110 -4.22 25.38 -4.81
C LYS A 110 -4.02 25.60 -3.30
N GLN A 111 -2.79 25.47 -2.80
CA GLN A 111 -2.47 25.60 -1.37
C GLN A 111 -2.30 27.07 -0.92
N MET A 112 -1.97 27.98 -1.84
CA MET A 112 -1.60 29.36 -1.52
C MET A 112 -2.81 30.31 -1.33
N ASP A 113 -4.00 29.92 -1.77
CA ASP A 113 -5.20 30.77 -1.69
C ASP A 113 -5.84 30.84 -0.29
N PHE A 114 -5.35 30.08 0.69
CA PHE A 114 -5.88 30.07 2.06
C PHE A 114 -5.46 31.27 2.92
N ALA A 115 -4.41 32.00 2.54
CA ALA A 115 -3.94 33.16 3.30
C ALA A 115 -4.81 34.41 3.08
N LYS A 116 -5.60 34.44 1.99
CA LYS A 116 -6.50 35.55 1.68
C LYS A 116 -7.89 35.26 2.24
N VAL A 117 -8.10 35.57 3.52
CA VAL A 117 -9.42 35.53 4.15
C VAL A 117 -10.28 36.67 3.58
N GLU A 118 -10.84 36.50 2.39
CA GLU A 118 -11.97 37.31 1.96
C GLU A 118 -13.19 36.95 2.80
N LYS A 119 -13.89 37.99 3.26
CA LYS A 119 -14.98 37.95 4.26
C LYS A 119 -15.88 36.73 4.11
N ARG A 120 -15.89 35.90 5.17
CA ARG A 120 -16.82 34.78 5.39
C ARG A 120 -18.26 35.24 5.14
N VAL A 121 -18.87 34.83 4.02
CA VAL A 121 -20.32 34.92 3.83
C VAL A 121 -20.94 33.90 4.79
N ARG A 122 -21.60 34.40 5.84
CA ARG A 122 -22.42 33.58 6.73
C ARG A 122 -23.66 33.14 5.96
N THR A 123 -23.62 31.97 5.32
CA THR A 123 -24.86 31.29 4.94
C THR A 123 -25.47 30.66 6.18
N THR A 124 -26.80 30.65 6.27
CA THR A 124 -27.62 30.14 7.38
C THR A 124 -27.49 28.63 7.63
N GLY A 125 -26.63 27.94 6.87
CA GLY A 125 -26.40 26.51 6.96
C GLY A 125 -25.02 26.09 7.49
N GLY A 126 -24.22 27.01 8.05
CA GLY A 126 -23.07 26.67 8.93
C GLY A 126 -22.02 25.69 8.39
N GLY A 127 -21.98 25.44 7.08
CA GLY A 127 -21.02 24.53 6.46
C GLY A 127 -19.72 25.27 6.17
N SER A 128 -18.69 25.08 6.98
CA SER A 128 -17.33 25.36 6.55
C SER A 128 -17.01 24.42 5.39
N THR A 129 -17.15 24.87 4.15
CA THR A 129 -16.68 24.17 2.95
C THR A 129 -15.15 24.28 2.84
N GLY A 130 -14.44 24.03 3.94
CA GLY A 130 -13.01 23.81 3.95
C GLY A 130 -12.78 22.30 3.87
N THR A 131 -12.00 21.84 2.90
CA THR A 131 -11.50 20.47 2.88
C THR A 131 -10.85 20.18 4.24
N VAL A 132 -11.28 19.13 4.93
CA VAL A 132 -10.66 18.70 6.20
C VAL A 132 -9.30 18.12 5.85
N ARG A 133 -8.29 18.98 5.66
CA ARG A 133 -6.90 18.54 5.57
C ARG A 133 -6.51 17.93 6.90
N ASN A 134 -5.67 16.89 6.88
CA ASN A 134 -5.09 16.33 8.10
C ASN A 134 -4.45 17.47 8.90
N LEU A 135 -4.92 17.66 10.14
CA LEU A 135 -4.47 18.76 11.01
C LEU A 135 -3.02 18.59 11.48
N ARG A 136 -2.44 17.40 11.31
CA ARG A 136 -1.05 17.11 11.63
C ARG A 136 -0.15 17.60 10.49
N ILE A 137 0.78 18.49 10.84
CA ILE A 137 1.88 18.95 9.99
C ILE A 137 2.78 17.75 9.69
N ARG A 138 3.14 17.53 8.42
CA ARG A 138 3.91 16.35 7.98
C ARG A 138 5.40 16.53 8.24
N GLU A 139 5.84 17.78 8.21
CA GLU A 139 7.20 18.25 8.42
C GLU A 139 7.62 18.08 9.90
N ASP A 140 6.66 18.15 10.83
CA ASP A 140 6.88 17.96 12.25
C ASP A 140 6.89 16.46 12.62
N THR A 141 8.09 15.93 12.81
CA THR A 141 8.29 14.58 13.34
C THR A 141 7.84 14.49 14.80
N ALA A 142 7.17 13.40 15.18
CA ALA A 142 6.76 13.20 16.57
C ALA A 142 7.99 12.85 17.43
N LYS A 143 8.04 13.34 18.67
CA LYS A 143 9.22 13.19 19.54
C LYS A 143 9.67 11.73 19.76
N TYR A 144 8.73 10.79 19.87
CA TYR A 144 9.00 9.36 20.06
C TYR A 144 9.40 8.63 18.76
N LEU A 145 9.38 9.30 17.61
CA LEU A 145 9.86 8.76 16.33
C LEU A 145 11.26 9.26 15.97
N LEU A 146 11.86 10.09 16.82
CA LEU A 146 13.20 10.63 16.60
C LEU A 146 14.29 9.57 16.71
N ASN A 147 14.13 8.70 17.71
CA ASN A 147 14.97 7.55 17.89
C ASN A 147 14.04 6.34 18.14
N LEU A 148 14.12 5.34 17.27
CA LEU A 148 13.29 4.13 17.33
C LEU A 148 13.90 3.05 18.25
N GLU A 149 15.10 3.29 18.77
CA GLU A 149 15.69 2.41 19.78
C GLU A 149 14.85 2.43 21.06
N VAL A 150 14.49 1.23 21.53
CA VAL A 150 13.61 1.03 22.69
C VAL A 150 14.16 1.68 23.97
N ASN A 151 15.48 1.78 24.09
CA ASN A 151 16.19 2.29 25.27
C ASN A 151 16.76 3.70 25.06
N SER A 152 16.22 4.47 24.12
CA SER A 152 16.67 5.84 23.86
C SER A 152 16.21 6.79 24.98
N ALA A 153 15.24 7.65 24.70
CA ALA A 153 14.70 8.57 25.68
C ALA A 153 13.23 8.28 25.96
N HIS A 154 12.83 8.38 27.22
CA HIS A 154 11.45 8.13 27.62
C HIS A 154 10.52 9.27 27.19
N TYR A 155 9.54 8.93 26.35
CA TYR A 155 8.41 9.78 26.00
C TYR A 155 7.22 9.51 26.91
N ASP A 156 6.72 10.53 27.60
CA ASP A 156 5.45 10.44 28.34
C ASP A 156 4.27 10.76 27.39
N PRO A 157 3.44 9.77 26.99
CA PRO A 157 2.35 9.99 26.05
C PRO A 157 1.20 10.82 26.63
N LYS A 158 1.12 10.95 27.96
CA LYS A 158 0.03 11.69 28.62
C LYS A 158 0.27 13.20 28.54
N THR A 159 1.48 13.63 28.84
CA THR A 159 1.90 15.04 28.84
C THR A 159 2.54 15.47 27.52
N ARG A 160 2.89 14.51 26.65
CA ARG A 160 3.57 14.74 25.37
C ARG A 160 4.97 15.37 25.53
N SER A 161 5.66 14.99 26.59
CA SER A 161 7.00 15.48 26.93
C SER A 161 8.02 14.34 26.85
N MET A 162 9.18 14.63 26.25
CA MET A 162 10.39 13.82 26.39
C MET A 162 11.12 14.26 27.66
N ARG A 163 11.72 13.32 28.39
CA ARG A 163 12.55 13.66 29.57
C ARG A 163 14.01 13.89 29.23
N GLU A 164 14.54 13.09 28.30
CA GLU A 164 15.93 13.10 27.89
C GLU A 164 16.04 13.34 26.39
N ASP A 165 17.23 13.74 25.94
CA ASP A 165 17.51 13.92 24.53
C ASP A 165 17.55 12.56 23.82
N PRO A 166 16.72 12.34 22.78
CA PRO A 166 16.70 11.07 22.05
C PRO A 166 17.96 10.83 21.20
N LEU A 167 18.75 11.88 20.96
CA LEU A 167 19.98 11.85 20.17
C LEU A 167 21.11 12.55 20.95
N PRO A 168 21.66 11.92 22.00
CA PRO A 168 22.71 12.53 22.83
C PRO A 168 24.02 12.75 22.06
N GLU A 169 24.34 11.86 21.12
CA GLU A 169 25.61 11.86 20.36
C GLU A 169 25.60 12.75 19.10
N ALA A 170 24.44 13.27 18.68
CA ALA A 170 24.35 14.12 17.50
C ALA A 170 25.01 15.50 17.71
N ASP A 171 25.53 16.10 16.63
CA ASP A 171 26.13 17.44 16.65
C ASP A 171 25.12 18.46 17.18
N PRO A 172 25.44 19.24 18.22
CA PRO A 172 24.58 20.30 18.76
C PRO A 172 24.00 21.27 17.72
N ASN A 173 24.68 21.48 16.60
CA ASN A 173 24.23 22.42 15.55
C ASN A 173 23.17 21.81 14.61
N GLU A 174 23.10 20.48 14.54
CA GLU A 174 22.10 19.73 13.77
C GLU A 174 20.89 19.34 14.62
N LYS A 175 20.92 19.63 15.93
CA LYS A 175 19.81 19.39 16.84
C LYS A 175 18.67 20.36 16.53
N PHE A 176 17.60 19.83 15.96
CA PHE A 176 16.33 20.53 15.74
C PHE A 176 15.57 20.83 17.04
N TYR A 177 16.06 20.31 18.18
CA TYR A 177 15.41 20.39 19.50
C TYR A 177 16.14 21.40 20.38
N LEU A 178 15.41 22.43 20.79
CA LEU A 178 15.68 23.31 21.94
C LEU A 178 14.66 23.00 23.03
#